data_AF-A0A8T4ADJ5-F1
#
_entry.id   AF-A0A8T4ADJ5-F1
#
_cell.length_a   1.000
_cell.length_b   1.000
_cell.length_c   1.000
_cell.angle_alpha   90.00
_cell.angle_beta   90.00
_cell.angle_gamma   90.00
#
_symmetry.space_group_name_H-M   'P 1'
#
loop_
_entity.id
_entity.type
_entity.pdbx_description
1 polymer ?
#
loop_
_entity_poly.entity_id
_entity_poly.type
_entity_poly.pdbx_seq_one_letter_code
_entity_poly.pdbx_strand_id
1 'polypeptide(L)'
;MALMLPVLCWPLAPYLGLEPVWGTSFENNWLISASLLLIVFTVSDAVLAERYGVADLVMNIAWVLFSCYMVIFVLQHVSAAWFLAATLGLRALSITPLLWQQTHHPWWYWQAWWRDSSTALMMFTWLIYW
;
A
#
# COMPACT_ATOMS: atom_id res chain seq x y z
N MET A 1 6.10 -4.31 7.95
CA MET A 1 4.85 -4.78 8.58
C MET A 1 4.44 -3.93 9.78
N ALA A 2 5.33 -3.55 10.71
CA ALA A 2 4.97 -2.68 11.84
C ALA A 2 4.31 -1.34 11.44
N LEU A 3 4.71 -0.77 10.30
CA LEU A 3 4.12 0.47 9.75
C LEU A 3 2.68 0.31 9.22
N MET A 4 2.19 -0.92 9.02
CA MET A 4 0.81 -1.18 8.58
C MET A 4 -0.20 -1.03 9.69
N LEU A 5 0.13 -1.55 10.87
CA LEU A 5 -0.74 -1.58 12.04
C LEU A 5 -1.46 -0.25 12.28
N PRO A 6 -0.78 0.91 12.34
CA PRO A 6 -1.46 2.17 12.58
C PRO A 6 -2.46 2.54 11.48
N VAL A 7 -2.16 2.26 10.20
CA VAL A 7 -3.06 2.56 9.07
C VAL A 7 -4.27 1.62 9.04
N LEU A 8 -4.05 0.35 9.39
CA LEU A 8 -5.09 -0.68 9.41
C LEU A 8 -6.03 -0.53 10.60
N CYS A 9 -5.48 -0.18 11.76
CA CYS A 9 -6.25 0.04 12.99
C CYS A 9 -6.82 1.46 13.09
N TRP A 10 -6.42 2.38 12.21
CA TRP A 10 -6.86 3.77 12.24
C TRP A 10 -8.39 3.89 12.32
N PRO A 11 -9.20 3.19 11.50
CA PRO A 11 -10.66 3.32 11.53
C PRO A 11 -11.31 2.76 12.80
N LEU A 12 -10.55 2.02 13.63
CA LEU A 12 -10.99 1.56 14.94
C LEU A 12 -10.75 2.60 16.04
N ALA A 13 -9.93 3.63 15.78
CA ALA A 13 -9.60 4.68 16.74
C ALA A 13 -10.84 5.38 17.36
N PRO A 14 -11.92 5.70 16.60
CA PRO A 14 -13.13 6.30 17.17
C PRO A 14 -13.84 5.37 18.16
N TYR A 15 -13.83 4.05 17.91
CA TYR A 15 -14.42 3.05 18.81
C TYR A 15 -13.59 2.85 20.08
N LEU A 16 -12.31 3.22 20.07
CA LEU A 16 -11.40 3.17 21.21
C LEU A 16 -11.37 4.49 22.01
N GLY A 17 -12.21 5.47 21.64
CA GLY A 17 -12.26 6.78 22.30
C GLY A 17 -11.11 7.72 21.93
N LEU A 18 -10.40 7.46 20.84
CA LEU A 18 -9.37 8.34 20.30
C LEU A 18 -10.02 9.34 19.34
N GLU A 19 -10.34 10.53 19.84
CA GLU A 19 -10.89 11.61 19.03
C GLU A 19 -9.78 12.37 18.28
N PRO A 20 -10.00 12.75 17.01
CA PRO A 20 -9.05 13.58 16.28
C PRO A 20 -8.93 14.97 16.92
N VAL A 21 -7.75 15.56 16.81
CA VAL A 21 -7.51 16.95 17.23
C VAL A 21 -8.45 17.87 16.43
N TRP A 22 -9.07 18.82 17.14
CA TRP A 22 -10.06 19.73 16.59
C TRP A 22 -9.52 20.45 15.33
N GLY A 23 -10.30 20.41 14.25
CA GLY A 23 -9.96 21.04 12.97
C GLY A 23 -9.23 20.15 11.97
N THR A 24 -8.98 18.87 12.28
CA THR A 24 -8.44 17.90 11.30
C THR A 24 -9.50 16.88 10.89
N SER A 25 -9.66 16.64 9.59
CA SER A 25 -10.54 15.56 9.12
C SER A 25 -9.83 14.23 9.31
N PHE A 26 -10.50 13.33 10.01
CA PHE A 26 -10.02 11.98 10.29
C PHE A 26 -9.67 11.21 9.00
N GLU A 27 -10.50 11.39 7.97
CA GLU A 27 -10.31 10.85 6.61
C GLU A 27 -8.99 11.28 5.98
N ASN A 28 -8.65 12.58 6.05
CA ASN A 28 -7.43 13.08 5.41
C ASN A 28 -6.17 12.54 6.10
N ASN A 29 -6.17 12.46 7.43
CA ASN A 29 -5.02 11.92 8.17
C ASN A 29 -4.80 10.43 7.85
N TRP A 30 -5.89 9.67 7.76
CA TRP A 30 -5.84 8.27 7.34
C TRP A 30 -5.30 8.13 5.91
N LEU A 31 -5.81 8.94 4.98
CA LEU A 31 -5.47 8.90 3.57
C LEU A 31 -4.01 9.31 3.31
N ILE A 32 -3.49 10.30 4.04
CA ILE A 32 -2.06 10.65 4.03
C ILE A 32 -1.22 9.48 4.53
N SER A 33 -1.63 8.84 5.63
CA SER A 33 -0.89 7.71 6.20
C SER A 33 -0.89 6.49 5.26
N ALA A 34 -2.03 6.19 4.64
CA ALA A 34 -2.16 5.12 3.64
C ALA A 34 -1.31 5.40 2.39
N SER A 35 -1.26 6.66 1.96
CA SER A 35 -0.43 7.10 0.84
C SER A 35 1.06 6.93 1.11
N LEU A 36 1.52 7.35 2.30
CA LEU A 36 2.90 7.16 2.74
C LEU A 36 3.25 5.67 2.82
N LEU A 37 2.34 4.85 3.31
CA LEU A 37 2.52 3.41 3.39
C LEU A 37 2.70 2.76 2.00
N LEU A 38 1.92 3.16 0.99
CA LEU A 38 2.10 2.70 -0.39
C LEU A 38 3.49 3.06 -0.94
N ILE A 39 3.97 4.29 -0.69
CA ILE A 39 5.31 4.73 -1.11
C ILE A 39 6.39 3.90 -0.40
N VAL A 40 6.27 3.72 0.91
CA VAL A 40 7.23 2.93 1.69
C VAL A 40 7.31 1.50 1.17
N PHE A 41 6.19 0.89 0.81
CA PHE A 41 6.15 -0.47 0.27
C PHE A 41 6.82 -0.57 -1.10
N THR A 42 6.51 0.35 -2.01
CA THR A 42 7.12 0.36 -3.35
C THR A 42 8.62 0.60 -3.29
N VAL A 43 9.07 1.55 -2.49
CA VAL A 43 10.50 1.85 -2.34
C VAL A 43 11.24 0.69 -1.67
N SER A 44 10.66 0.08 -0.62
CA SER A 44 11.27 -1.08 0.04
C SER A 44 11.47 -2.25 -0.92
N ASP A 45 10.47 -2.52 -1.77
CA ASP A 45 10.55 -3.60 -2.75
C ASP A 45 11.56 -3.29 -3.86
N ALA A 46 11.68 -2.03 -4.28
CA ALA A 46 12.69 -1.58 -5.24
C ALA A 46 14.12 -1.79 -4.70
N VAL A 47 14.36 -1.46 -3.44
CA VAL A 47 15.67 -1.68 -2.77
C VAL A 47 15.99 -3.16 -2.66
N LEU A 48 14.99 -4.01 -2.40
CA LEU A 48 15.19 -5.46 -2.35
C LEU A 48 15.45 -6.05 -3.74
N ALA A 49 14.78 -5.53 -4.78
CA ALA A 49 14.89 -6.00 -6.16
C ALA A 49 16.22 -5.65 -6.83
N GLU A 50 16.91 -4.59 -6.39
CA GLU A 50 18.24 -4.19 -6.89
C GLU A 50 19.24 -5.35 -6.92
N ARG A 51 19.09 -6.31 -6.00
CA ARG A 51 20.01 -7.45 -5.84
C ARG A 51 19.78 -8.61 -6.83
N TYR A 52 18.69 -8.60 -7.60
CA TYR A 52 18.24 -9.76 -8.37
C TYR A 52 18.35 -9.58 -9.90
N GLY A 53 18.24 -8.35 -10.41
CA GLY A 53 18.45 -8.09 -11.83
C GLY A 53 17.95 -6.74 -12.32
N VAL A 54 18.42 -6.33 -13.49
CA VAL A 54 18.07 -5.03 -14.11
C VAL A 54 16.60 -4.97 -14.51
N ALA A 55 16.02 -6.08 -14.99
CA ALA A 55 14.61 -6.14 -15.38
C ALA A 55 13.67 -5.91 -14.18
N ASP A 56 13.95 -6.56 -13.05
CA ASP A 56 13.19 -6.38 -11.81
C ASP A 56 13.35 -4.96 -11.26
N LEU A 57 14.55 -4.39 -11.35
CA LEU A 57 14.80 -3.00 -10.96
C LEU A 57 13.95 -2.02 -11.77
N VAL A 58 13.92 -2.15 -13.11
CA VAL A 58 13.13 -1.28 -13.99
C VAL A 58 11.64 -1.39 -13.68
N MET A 59 11.12 -2.61 -13.48
CA MET A 59 9.73 -2.82 -13.11
C MET A 59 9.39 -2.17 -11.76
N ASN A 60 10.27 -2.28 -10.76
CA ASN A 60 10.05 -1.67 -9.45
C ASN A 60 10.14 -0.14 -9.49
N ILE A 61 11.05 0.43 -10.28
CA ILE A 61 11.11 1.88 -10.50
C ILE A 61 9.82 2.39 -11.15
N ALA A 62 9.29 1.67 -12.14
CA ALA A 62 8.01 2.01 -12.76
C ALA A 62 6.87 2.01 -11.72
N TRP A 63 6.85 1.04 -10.81
CA TRP A 63 5.89 0.98 -9.70
C TRP A 63 6.04 2.13 -8.71
N VAL A 64 7.27 2.56 -8.40
CA VAL A 64 7.54 3.74 -7.55
C VAL A 64 6.96 5.00 -8.21
N LEU A 65 7.27 5.23 -9.48
CA LEU A 65 6.76 6.39 -10.22
C LEU A 65 5.22 6.39 -10.30
N PHE A 66 4.65 5.23 -10.63
CA PHE A 66 3.20 5.05 -10.70
C PHE A 66 2.53 5.30 -9.34
N SER A 67 3.12 4.81 -8.25
CA SER A 67 2.56 4.99 -6.91
C SER A 67 2.67 6.42 -6.42
N CYS A 68 3.77 7.12 -6.72
CA CYS A 68 3.89 8.55 -6.45
C CYS A 68 2.81 9.35 -7.20
N TYR A 69 2.57 9.03 -8.47
CA TYR A 69 1.50 9.66 -9.25
C TYR A 69 0.12 9.40 -8.62
N MET A 70 -0.18 8.14 -8.27
CA MET A 70 -1.45 7.78 -7.65
C MET A 70 -1.66 8.46 -6.29
N VAL A 71 -0.62 8.56 -5.47
CA VAL A 71 -0.68 9.29 -4.19
C VAL A 71 -1.01 10.77 -4.41
N ILE A 72 -0.34 11.43 -5.35
CA ILE A 72 -0.62 12.85 -5.64
C ILE A 72 -2.07 13.02 -6.10
N PHE A 73 -2.55 12.14 -6.98
CA PHE A 73 -3.93 12.18 -7.47
C PHE A 73 -4.95 11.99 -6.34
N VAL A 74 -4.73 11.00 -5.47
CA VAL A 74 -5.65 10.68 -4.36
C VAL A 74 -5.65 11.77 -3.28
N LEU A 75 -4.50 12.40 -3.01
CA LEU A 75 -4.44 13.55 -2.09
C LEU A 75 -5.19 14.78 -2.60
N GLN A 76 -5.32 14.95 -3.93
CA GLN A 76 -6.12 16.01 -4.54
C GLN A 76 -7.61 15.65 -4.60
N HIS A 77 -7.94 14.35 -4.62
CA HIS A 77 -9.29 13.84 -4.74
C HIS A 77 -9.57 12.79 -3.67
N VAL A 78 -10.05 13.23 -2.50
CA VAL A 78 -10.35 12.32 -1.36
C VAL A 78 -11.35 11.23 -1.73
N SER A 79 -12.32 11.52 -2.62
CA SER A 79 -13.28 10.55 -3.17
C SER A 79 -12.63 9.42 -3.97
N ALA A 80 -11.37 9.58 -4.36
CA ALA A 80 -10.56 8.61 -5.11
C ALA A 80 -9.74 7.69 -4.19
N ALA A 81 -9.97 7.68 -2.87
CA ALA A 81 -9.24 6.85 -1.91
C ALA A 81 -9.14 5.36 -2.29
N TRP A 82 -10.16 4.83 -2.98
CA TRP A 82 -10.19 3.46 -3.48
C TRP A 82 -9.08 3.15 -4.49
N PHE A 83 -8.52 4.15 -5.18
CA PHE A 83 -7.38 3.94 -6.08
C PHE A 83 -6.11 3.50 -5.35
N LEU A 84 -5.92 3.90 -4.08
CA LEU A 84 -4.79 3.39 -3.28
C LEU A 84 -4.95 1.88 -3.02
N ALA A 85 -6.15 1.46 -2.62
CA ALA A 85 -6.48 0.06 -2.39
C ALA A 85 -6.35 -0.76 -3.69
N ALA A 86 -6.84 -0.22 -4.81
CA ALA A 86 -6.70 -0.84 -6.12
C ALA A 86 -5.24 -0.95 -6.57
N THR A 87 -4.42 0.08 -6.31
CA THR A 87 -2.99 0.05 -6.63
C THR A 87 -2.26 -1.03 -5.84
N LEU A 88 -2.54 -1.16 -4.54
CA LEU A 88 -2.00 -2.26 -3.72
C LEU A 88 -2.46 -3.63 -4.24
N GLY A 89 -3.73 -3.77 -4.62
CA GLY A 89 -4.26 -4.99 -5.22
C GLY A 89 -3.57 -5.34 -6.55
N LEU A 90 -3.39 -4.36 -7.44
CA LEU A 90 -2.68 -4.55 -8.71
C LEU A 90 -1.21 -4.96 -8.49
N ARG A 91 -0.54 -4.38 -7.51
CA ARG A 91 0.82 -4.78 -7.11
C ARG A 91 0.84 -6.23 -6.64
N ALA A 92 -0.07 -6.62 -5.76
CA ALA A 92 -0.17 -8.02 -5.31
C ALA A 92 -0.42 -8.99 -6.49
N LEU A 93 -1.31 -8.62 -7.42
CA LEU A 93 -1.55 -9.40 -8.63
C LEU A 93 -0.30 -9.52 -9.51
N SER A 94 0.48 -8.44 -9.66
CA SER A 94 1.71 -8.46 -10.45
C SER A 94 2.78 -9.40 -9.87
N ILE A 95 2.79 -9.59 -8.54
CA ILE A 95 3.71 -10.51 -7.84
C ILE A 95 3.22 -11.96 -7.88
N THR A 96 1.93 -12.19 -8.08
CA THR A 96 1.31 -13.53 -8.06
C THR A 96 1.90 -14.51 -9.08
N PRO A 97 2.11 -14.17 -10.37
CA PRO A 97 2.74 -15.09 -11.32
C PRO A 97 4.22 -15.37 -10.98
N LEU A 98 4.93 -14.36 -10.43
CA LEU A 98 6.32 -14.48 -9.99
C LEU A 98 6.47 -15.41 -8.78
N LEU A 99 5.43 -15.52 -7.95
CA LEU A 99 5.36 -16.49 -6.84
C LEU A 99 5.15 -17.94 -7.31
N TRP A 100 4.63 -18.16 -8.51
CA TRP A 100 4.31 -19.50 -8.99
C TRP A 100 5.44 -20.13 -9.84
N GLN A 101 6.34 -19.31 -10.39
CA GLN A 101 7.47 -19.77 -11.18
C GLN A 101 8.64 -20.18 -10.27
N GLN A 102 8.74 -21.49 -9.98
CA GLN A 102 9.62 -22.16 -8.99
C GLN A 102 11.14 -21.94 -9.08
N THR A 103 11.66 -21.15 -10.02
CA THR A 103 13.08 -21.24 -10.39
C THR A 103 14.04 -20.47 -9.50
N HIS A 104 13.61 -19.43 -8.76
CA HIS A 104 14.35 -18.85 -7.61
C HIS A 104 13.45 -17.82 -6.93
N HIS A 105 12.73 -18.19 -5.86
CA HIS A 105 11.90 -17.22 -5.14
C HIS A 105 12.71 -16.48 -4.07
N PRO A 106 12.87 -15.15 -4.17
CA PRO A 106 13.22 -14.34 -3.03
C PRO A 106 12.20 -14.54 -1.92
N TRP A 107 12.65 -14.82 -0.69
CA TRP A 107 11.79 -15.04 0.48
C TRP A 107 10.81 -13.87 0.75
N TRP A 108 11.15 -12.68 0.28
CA TRP A 108 10.38 -11.45 0.49
C TRP A 108 9.14 -11.33 -0.41
N TYR A 109 9.06 -12.04 -1.55
CA TYR A 109 7.88 -11.96 -2.43
C TYR A 109 6.60 -12.44 -1.73
N TRP A 110 6.70 -13.49 -0.91
CA TRP A 110 5.55 -13.97 -0.14
C TRP A 110 5.08 -12.91 0.86
N GLN A 111 6.02 -12.21 1.48
CA GLN A 111 5.73 -11.14 2.44
C GLN A 111 5.14 -9.91 1.74
N ALA A 112 5.69 -9.51 0.59
CA ALA A 112 5.19 -8.39 -0.20
C ALA A 112 3.77 -8.66 -0.72
N TRP A 113 3.52 -9.87 -1.23
CA TRP A 113 2.20 -10.28 -1.69
C TRP A 113 1.18 -10.28 -0.55
N TRP A 114 1.50 -10.89 0.59
CA TRP A 114 0.61 -10.91 1.76
C TRP A 114 0.32 -9.49 2.26
N ARG A 115 1.37 -8.67 2.41
CA ARG A 115 1.29 -7.28 2.84
C ARG A 115 0.36 -6.46 1.94
N ASP A 116 0.57 -6.51 0.63
CA ASP A 116 -0.19 -5.69 -0.32
C ASP A 116 -1.64 -6.18 -0.43
N SER A 117 -1.86 -7.50 -0.45
CA SER A 117 -3.20 -8.11 -0.44
C SER A 117 -3.98 -7.78 0.83
N SER A 118 -3.38 -7.95 2.01
CA SER A 118 -4.04 -7.67 3.29
C SER A 118 -4.38 -6.19 3.44
N THR A 119 -3.47 -5.31 2.98
CA THR A 119 -3.69 -3.86 3.06
C THR A 119 -4.79 -3.44 2.09
N ALA A 120 -4.78 -3.95 0.85
CA ALA A 120 -5.83 -3.68 -0.12
C ALA A 120 -7.21 -4.12 0.40
N LEU A 121 -7.32 -5.36 0.90
CA LEU A 121 -8.56 -5.89 1.44
C LEU A 121 -9.10 -5.06 2.60
N MET A 122 -8.23 -4.71 3.56
CA MET A 122 -8.66 -3.86 4.68
C MET A 122 -9.07 -2.46 4.21
N MET A 123 -8.32 -1.83 3.31
CA MET A 123 -8.71 -0.52 2.78
C MET A 123 -10.07 -0.57 2.06
N PHE A 124 -10.34 -1.60 1.24
CA PHE A 124 -11.65 -1.79 0.63
C PHE A 124 -12.74 -2.03 1.67
N THR A 125 -12.46 -2.84 2.68
CA THR A 125 -13.40 -3.09 3.79
C THR A 125 -13.77 -1.77 4.46
N TRP A 126 -12.78 -0.93 4.76
CA TRP A 126 -13.01 0.37 5.38
C TRP A 126 -13.80 1.32 4.48
N LEU A 127 -13.48 1.39 3.19
CA LEU A 127 -14.22 2.22 2.23
C LEU A 127 -15.66 1.76 1.98
N ILE A 128 -16.03 0.54 2.36
CA ILE A 128 -17.41 0.04 2.26
C ILE A 128 -18.21 0.40 3.52
N TYR A 129 -17.57 0.36 4.69
CA TYR A 129 -18.23 0.60 5.99
C TYR A 129 -18.26 2.08 6.41
N TRP A 130 -17.54 2.94 5.70
CA TRP A 130 -17.37 4.36 5.99
C TRP A 130 -17.71 5.19 4.77
#